data_AF-A0A7C4GBK6-F1
#
_entry.id   AF-A0A7C4GBK6-F1
#
_cell.length_a   1.000
_cell.length_b   1.000
_cell.length_c   1.000
_cell.angle_alpha   90.00
_cell.angle_beta   90.00
_cell.angle_gamma   90.00
#
_symmetry.space_group_name_H-M   'P 1'
#
loop_
_entity.id
_entity.type
_entity.pdbx_description
1 polymer ?
#
loop_
_entity_poly.entity_id
_entity_poly.type
_entity_poly.pdbx_seq_one_letter_code
_entity_poly.pdbx_strand_id
1 'polypeptide(L)'
;KPSWINDINIVVADEIHLINDQERGPTLEVVLSKLQLINPNTQIIGLSATIMNSDEISEWLNAKLIKSEWRPVPLRKGVYIDGKIVYEDKSVIEVTREKMDPCEALTKQILEEGGQVLIFTNTRNNSRETAFKLIPLISKYIKANEKRELMSIANEILSSEETTRVSEELATCIRNGVAFHHAGLSANQRSTIEKGFREFKIKVICATPTLAAGVNLPARRVIIKNYYRYDSITGYQTIPILEYHQMAGRAGRPKYDENGDAILIARTIQEQEFLMENYVKAPPERIWSKLASESALRSHILAIISTDFVKTEEEIMEFMRKTFYYKQYGEERQLMKVLRRVLGFLIENEMVKILGEYMNATKLGFRVSQLYIDPLSAVYIIRGLQKKRKASEIAYLHLVSTTPDMPKLHITRRERSLLISKIMEMGGELLINMEECEDEIDQTIMLQALKTAMMLNDWINEEKEDDIIDKYDVGPGDIYTIALTTQWLTYSAAEICKVLGLTNHIQKLEELTSRLEYGCKPELLELVQLRGIGRVRARLLYRAGYKSIEDLKKAKIEDLRKIPLMGEETIKKIKEQLEGAKFTI
;
A
#
# COMPACT_ATOMS: atom_id res chain seq x y z
N LYS A 1 -4.67 -10.58 -26.15
CA LYS A 1 -4.59 -11.49 -24.97
C LYS A 1 -3.21 -12.14 -24.97
N PRO A 2 -2.49 -12.20 -23.84
CA PRO A 2 -1.28 -13.02 -23.76
C PRO A 2 -1.62 -14.48 -24.08
N SER A 3 -0.85 -15.12 -24.97
CA SER A 3 -1.16 -16.47 -25.46
C SER A 3 -1.11 -17.54 -24.37
N TRP A 4 -0.25 -17.35 -23.37
CA TRP A 4 0.00 -18.30 -22.29
C TRP A 4 -1.13 -18.45 -21.27
N ILE A 5 -2.13 -17.55 -21.26
CA ILE A 5 -3.24 -17.62 -20.27
C ILE A 5 -4.05 -18.92 -20.43
N ASN A 6 -4.21 -19.39 -21.67
CA ASN A 6 -4.92 -20.64 -21.94
C ASN A 6 -4.13 -21.87 -21.47
N ASP A 7 -2.82 -21.73 -21.28
CA ASP A 7 -1.91 -22.80 -20.85
C ASP A 7 -1.84 -22.92 -19.31
N ILE A 8 -2.57 -22.07 -18.57
CA ILE A 8 -2.58 -22.12 -17.10
C ILE A 8 -3.34 -23.38 -16.63
N ASN A 9 -2.61 -24.33 -16.06
CA ASN A 9 -3.20 -25.54 -15.47
C ASN A 9 -3.55 -25.39 -13.98
N ILE A 10 -2.89 -24.48 -13.26
CA ILE A 10 -3.11 -24.27 -11.81
C ILE A 10 -3.09 -22.79 -11.45
N VAL A 11 -4.00 -22.38 -10.58
CA VAL A 11 -4.11 -21.04 -10.02
C VAL A 11 -4.15 -21.15 -8.50
N VAL A 12 -3.21 -20.49 -7.82
CA VAL A 12 -3.19 -20.40 -6.35
C VAL A 12 -3.62 -18.99 -5.96
N ALA A 13 -4.78 -18.87 -5.35
CA ALA A 13 -5.28 -17.64 -4.75
C ALA A 13 -4.86 -17.60 -3.29
N ASP A 14 -3.71 -16.98 -3.02
CA ASP A 14 -3.26 -16.74 -1.66
C ASP A 14 -4.10 -15.66 -0.97
N GLU A 15 -4.32 -15.79 0.33
CA GLU A 15 -5.15 -14.88 1.14
C GLU A 15 -6.55 -14.60 0.54
N ILE A 16 -7.25 -15.63 0.06
CA ILE A 16 -8.52 -15.49 -0.67
C ILE A 16 -9.64 -14.78 0.11
N HIS A 17 -9.58 -14.75 1.44
CA HIS A 17 -10.48 -13.94 2.28
C HIS A 17 -10.39 -12.43 2.00
N LEU A 18 -9.36 -11.96 1.28
CA LEU A 18 -9.30 -10.60 0.76
C LEU A 18 -10.43 -10.25 -0.22
N ILE A 19 -11.26 -11.21 -0.63
CA ILE A 19 -12.55 -10.93 -1.29
C ILE A 19 -13.42 -9.97 -0.47
N ASN A 20 -13.29 -9.93 0.87
CA ASN A 20 -14.03 -8.99 1.73
C ASN A 20 -13.48 -7.55 1.70
N ASP A 21 -12.33 -7.32 1.06
CA ASP A 21 -11.71 -5.99 0.91
C ASP A 21 -12.45 -5.18 -0.16
N GLN A 22 -12.76 -3.91 0.14
CA GLN A 22 -13.55 -3.06 -0.78
C GLN A 22 -12.80 -2.70 -2.06
N GLU A 23 -11.47 -2.57 -2.00
CA GLU A 23 -10.66 -2.13 -3.12
C GLU A 23 -10.15 -3.32 -3.94
N ARG A 24 -9.64 -4.36 -3.25
CA ARG A 24 -8.97 -5.50 -3.88
C ARG A 24 -9.89 -6.69 -4.13
N GLY A 25 -10.94 -6.84 -3.32
CA GLY A 25 -11.87 -7.96 -3.37
C GLY A 25 -12.55 -8.15 -4.73
N PRO A 26 -13.10 -7.09 -5.36
CA PRO A 26 -13.73 -7.19 -6.68
C PRO A 26 -12.80 -7.74 -7.76
N THR A 27 -11.53 -7.30 -7.75
CA THR A 27 -10.53 -7.76 -8.72
C THR A 27 -10.24 -9.24 -8.55
N LEU A 28 -10.00 -9.69 -7.32
CA LEU A 28 -9.71 -11.09 -7.03
C LEU A 28 -10.88 -12.00 -7.45
N GLU A 29 -12.11 -11.59 -7.14
CA GLU A 29 -13.33 -12.31 -7.51
C GLU A 29 -13.49 -12.41 -9.03
N VAL A 30 -13.33 -11.30 -9.77
CA VAL A 30 -13.44 -11.27 -11.23
C VAL A 30 -12.37 -12.11 -11.90
N VAL A 31 -11.13 -12.05 -11.43
CA VAL A 31 -10.02 -12.85 -11.97
C VAL A 31 -10.30 -14.35 -11.82
N LEU A 32 -10.71 -14.79 -10.63
CA LEU A 32 -11.01 -16.20 -10.39
C LEU A 32 -12.20 -16.68 -11.22
N SER A 33 -13.30 -15.91 -11.25
CA SER A 33 -14.49 -16.23 -12.04
C SER A 33 -14.17 -16.33 -13.54
N LYS A 34 -13.31 -15.43 -14.05
CA LYS A 34 -12.88 -15.41 -15.44
C LYS A 34 -12.01 -16.62 -15.79
N LEU A 35 -11.07 -16.98 -14.91
CA LEU A 35 -10.19 -18.14 -15.14
C LEU A 35 -10.98 -19.46 -15.17
N GLN A 36 -11.98 -19.62 -14.29
CA GLN A 36 -12.89 -20.77 -14.31
C GLN A 36 -13.64 -20.92 -15.65
N LEU A 37 -13.97 -19.79 -16.31
CA LEU A 37 -14.66 -19.79 -17.59
C LEU A 37 -13.73 -19.99 -18.79
N ILE A 38 -12.52 -19.41 -18.76
CA ILE A 38 -11.53 -19.56 -19.84
C ILE A 38 -11.08 -21.02 -19.95
N ASN A 39 -10.78 -21.64 -18.82
CA ASN A 39 -10.34 -23.03 -18.77
C ASN A 39 -10.98 -23.74 -17.58
N PRO A 40 -12.12 -24.44 -17.80
CA PRO A 40 -12.80 -25.20 -16.75
C PRO A 40 -11.96 -26.32 -16.13
N ASN A 41 -10.86 -26.72 -16.77
CA ASN A 41 -9.94 -27.75 -16.26
C ASN A 41 -8.81 -27.17 -15.39
N THR A 42 -8.68 -25.84 -15.29
CA THR A 42 -7.68 -25.22 -14.42
C THR A 42 -8.00 -25.53 -12.96
N GLN A 43 -7.03 -26.10 -12.25
CA GLN A 43 -7.14 -26.34 -10.83
C GLN A 43 -7.02 -25.02 -10.06
N ILE A 44 -8.02 -24.70 -9.23
CA ILE A 44 -7.97 -23.54 -8.33
C ILE A 44 -7.71 -24.00 -6.91
N ILE A 45 -6.71 -23.40 -6.27
CA ILE A 45 -6.38 -23.59 -4.87
C ILE A 45 -6.53 -22.24 -4.16
N GLY A 46 -7.50 -22.14 -3.24
CA GLY A 46 -7.65 -20.98 -2.37
C GLY A 46 -6.98 -21.22 -1.03
N LEU A 47 -6.07 -20.33 -0.62
CA LEU A 47 -5.48 -20.31 0.72
C LEU A 47 -6.13 -19.17 1.51
N SER A 48 -6.66 -19.48 2.69
CA SER A 48 -7.44 -18.53 3.48
C SER A 48 -7.03 -18.59 4.95
N ALA A 49 -7.12 -17.47 5.64
CA ALA A 49 -7.30 -17.46 7.09
C ALA A 49 -8.64 -18.14 7.45
N THR A 50 -8.83 -18.47 8.73
CA THR A 50 -10.12 -19.00 9.18
C THR A 50 -11.22 -17.98 8.92
N ILE A 51 -12.31 -18.41 8.28
CA ILE A 51 -13.46 -17.57 7.90
C ILE A 51 -14.77 -18.34 8.12
N MET A 52 -15.85 -17.61 8.40
CA MET A 52 -17.14 -18.20 8.77
C MET A 52 -17.78 -19.00 7.63
N ASN A 53 -17.79 -18.45 6.42
CA ASN A 53 -18.46 -19.01 5.24
C ASN A 53 -17.47 -19.63 4.24
N SER A 54 -16.48 -20.37 4.76
CA SER A 54 -15.55 -21.12 3.90
C SER A 54 -16.25 -22.15 3.01
N ASP A 55 -17.41 -22.67 3.43
CA ASP A 55 -18.24 -23.56 2.60
C ASP A 55 -18.75 -22.83 1.36
N GLU A 56 -19.26 -21.59 1.48
CA GLU A 56 -19.73 -20.79 0.34
C GLU A 56 -18.61 -20.53 -0.69
N ILE A 57 -17.40 -20.20 -0.21
CA ILE A 57 -16.24 -19.99 -1.10
C ILE A 57 -15.85 -21.30 -1.79
N SER A 58 -15.80 -22.41 -1.05
CA SER A 58 -15.46 -23.71 -1.63
C SER A 58 -16.46 -24.17 -2.68
N GLU A 59 -17.76 -23.94 -2.45
CA GLU A 59 -18.82 -24.24 -3.42
C GLU A 59 -18.73 -23.35 -4.66
N TRP A 60 -18.46 -22.04 -4.49
CA TRP A 60 -18.24 -21.13 -5.61
C TRP A 60 -17.05 -21.56 -6.49
N LEU A 61 -15.95 -21.97 -5.86
CA LEU A 61 -14.76 -22.44 -6.57
C LEU A 61 -14.89 -23.88 -7.11
N ASN A 62 -15.96 -24.59 -6.78
CA ASN A 62 -16.09 -26.04 -6.99
C ASN A 62 -14.87 -26.81 -6.42
N ALA A 63 -14.45 -26.43 -5.22
CA ALA A 63 -13.25 -26.91 -4.56
C ALA A 63 -13.57 -27.83 -3.37
N LYS A 64 -12.67 -28.76 -3.08
CA LYS A 64 -12.72 -29.53 -1.84
C LYS A 64 -12.28 -28.64 -0.67
N LEU A 65 -13.16 -28.45 0.31
CA LEU A 65 -12.83 -27.69 1.50
C LEU A 65 -11.95 -28.49 2.47
N ILE A 66 -10.87 -27.86 2.92
CA ILE A 66 -10.01 -28.36 3.99
C ILE A 66 -10.05 -27.34 5.12
N LYS A 67 -10.73 -27.68 6.22
CA LYS A 67 -10.74 -26.89 7.46
C LYS A 67 -9.76 -27.53 8.44
N SER A 68 -8.87 -26.72 8.99
CA SER A 68 -7.92 -27.14 10.02
C SER A 68 -7.69 -26.02 11.00
N GLU A 69 -7.84 -26.32 12.29
CA GLU A 69 -7.44 -25.43 13.39
C GLU A 69 -6.02 -25.74 13.87
N TRP A 70 -5.37 -26.76 13.30
CA TRP A 70 -4.01 -27.14 13.66
C TRP A 70 -3.03 -26.00 13.39
N ARG A 71 -2.15 -25.75 14.36
CA ARG A 71 -1.02 -24.83 14.25
C ARG A 71 0.25 -25.50 14.73
N PRO A 72 1.42 -25.19 14.12
CA PRO A 72 2.71 -25.72 14.58
C PRO A 72 3.05 -25.34 16.02
N VAL A 73 2.62 -24.14 16.44
CA VAL A 73 2.79 -23.63 17.79
C VAL A 73 1.40 -23.25 18.32
N PRO A 74 0.95 -23.82 19.46
CA PRO A 74 -0.29 -23.45 20.10
C PRO A 74 -0.36 -21.95 20.39
N LEU A 75 -1.53 -21.36 20.14
CA LEU A 75 -1.80 -19.94 20.39
C LEU A 75 -2.66 -19.79 21.65
N ARG A 76 -2.18 -19.01 22.62
CA ARG A 76 -2.97 -18.57 23.77
C ARG A 76 -3.38 -17.12 23.58
N LYS A 77 -4.69 -16.87 23.54
CA LYS A 77 -5.26 -15.52 23.44
C LYS A 77 -5.71 -15.06 24.82
N GLY A 78 -5.45 -13.80 25.15
CA GLY A 78 -5.85 -13.25 26.44
C GLY A 78 -5.97 -11.74 26.46
N VAL A 79 -6.47 -11.24 27.59
CA VAL A 79 -6.60 -9.81 27.86
C VAL A 79 -5.84 -9.50 29.14
N TYR A 80 -4.92 -8.54 29.04
CA TYR A 80 -4.23 -7.97 30.18
C TYR A 80 -5.12 -6.93 30.87
N ILE A 81 -5.20 -7.01 32.20
CA ILE A 81 -5.80 -6.00 33.07
C ILE A 81 -5.08 -5.99 34.42
N ASP A 82 -4.76 -4.81 34.92
CA ASP A 82 -4.24 -4.57 36.29
C ASP A 82 -3.22 -5.60 36.81
N GLY A 83 -2.13 -5.82 36.05
CA GLY A 83 -1.06 -6.73 36.45
C GLY A 83 -1.35 -8.22 36.21
N LYS A 84 -2.42 -8.56 35.48
CA LYS A 84 -2.79 -9.95 35.18
C LYS A 84 -3.12 -10.12 33.72
N ILE A 85 -2.83 -11.31 33.17
CA ILE A 85 -3.34 -11.75 31.87
C ILE A 85 -4.41 -12.80 32.16
N VAL A 86 -5.64 -12.55 31.69
CA VAL A 86 -6.73 -13.52 31.72
C VAL A 86 -6.88 -14.12 30.33
N TYR A 87 -6.68 -15.42 30.22
CA TYR A 87 -6.74 -16.15 28.95
C TYR A 87 -8.16 -16.65 28.64
N GLU A 88 -8.36 -17.05 27.38
CA GLU A 88 -9.61 -17.63 26.87
C GLU A 88 -10.09 -18.86 27.69
N ASP A 89 -9.15 -19.70 28.14
CA ASP A 89 -9.39 -20.88 28.98
C ASP A 89 -9.62 -20.54 30.46
N LYS A 90 -9.73 -19.25 30.80
CA LYS A 90 -9.86 -18.69 32.16
C LYS A 90 -8.63 -18.86 33.04
N SER A 91 -7.52 -19.39 32.51
CA SER A 91 -6.26 -19.36 33.23
C SER A 91 -5.77 -17.92 33.40
N VAL A 92 -5.07 -17.67 34.50
CA VAL A 92 -4.57 -16.34 34.85
C VAL A 92 -3.07 -16.41 35.09
N ILE A 93 -2.33 -15.46 34.51
CA ILE A 93 -0.90 -15.26 34.77
C ILE A 93 -0.71 -13.87 35.36
N GLU A 94 -0.03 -13.80 36.51
CA GLU A 94 0.39 -12.54 37.12
C GLU A 94 1.58 -11.94 36.35
N VAL A 95 1.58 -10.63 36.20
CA VAL A 95 2.59 -9.84 35.49
C VAL A 95 3.14 -8.79 36.46
N THR A 96 4.41 -8.96 36.84
CA THR A 96 5.10 -8.03 37.73
C THR A 96 5.32 -6.68 37.06
N ARG A 97 4.54 -5.68 37.49
CA ARG A 97 4.51 -4.37 36.81
C ARG A 97 5.58 -3.37 37.26
N GLU A 98 6.04 -3.38 38.52
CA GLU A 98 7.12 -2.47 39.01
C GLU A 98 7.00 -0.98 38.54
N LYS A 99 5.80 -0.38 38.56
CA LYS A 99 5.49 0.98 38.04
C LYS A 99 5.61 1.18 36.52
N MET A 100 5.92 0.14 35.76
CA MET A 100 5.94 0.16 34.29
C MET A 100 4.53 0.33 33.72
N ASP A 101 4.41 0.77 32.47
CA ASP A 101 3.13 0.65 31.77
C ASP A 101 2.84 -0.82 31.37
N PRO A 102 1.58 -1.17 31.07
CA PRO A 102 1.21 -2.53 30.67
C PRO A 102 2.06 -3.14 29.55
N CYS A 103 2.36 -2.35 28.51
CA CYS A 103 3.11 -2.77 27.34
C CYS A 103 4.57 -3.06 27.68
N GLU A 104 5.18 -2.20 28.52
CA GLU A 104 6.54 -2.41 29.07
C GLU A 104 6.61 -3.69 29.91
N ALA A 105 5.67 -3.90 30.83
CA ALA A 105 5.66 -5.07 31.71
C ALA A 105 5.49 -6.40 30.93
N LEU A 106 4.56 -6.42 29.97
CA LEU A 106 4.33 -7.57 29.10
C LEU A 106 5.55 -7.87 28.21
N THR A 107 6.27 -6.83 27.79
CA THR A 107 7.49 -6.96 26.97
C THR A 107 8.65 -7.49 27.82
N LYS A 108 8.86 -6.94 29.02
CA LYS A 108 9.90 -7.34 29.97
C LYS A 108 9.88 -8.86 30.20
N GLN A 109 8.69 -9.39 30.54
CA GLN A 109 8.51 -10.82 30.81
C GLN A 109 9.05 -11.70 29.67
N ILE A 110 8.79 -11.34 28.41
CA ILE A 110 9.22 -12.13 27.25
C ILE A 110 10.71 -11.95 26.95
N LEU A 111 11.28 -10.77 27.21
CA LEU A 111 12.72 -10.57 27.04
C LEU A 111 13.53 -11.35 28.09
N GLU A 112 13.02 -11.49 29.31
CA GLU A 112 13.62 -12.33 30.36
C GLU A 112 13.64 -13.82 29.96
N GLU A 113 12.64 -14.27 29.20
CA GLU A 113 12.58 -15.60 28.59
C GLU A 113 13.43 -15.74 27.31
N GLY A 114 14.09 -14.67 26.85
CA GLY A 114 14.85 -14.66 25.58
C GLY A 114 13.98 -14.63 24.32
N GLY A 115 12.70 -14.31 24.45
CA GLY A 115 11.74 -14.21 23.35
C GLY A 115 11.80 -12.87 22.61
N GLN A 116 11.04 -12.79 21.50
CA GLN A 116 10.81 -11.54 20.75
C GLN A 116 9.34 -11.13 20.87
N VAL A 117 9.10 -9.82 20.78
CA VAL A 117 7.75 -9.25 20.94
C VAL A 117 7.36 -8.44 19.70
N LEU A 118 6.14 -8.63 19.23
CA LEU A 118 5.51 -7.81 18.21
C LEU A 118 4.36 -7.01 18.82
N ILE A 119 4.39 -5.69 18.70
CA ILE A 119 3.43 -4.79 19.34
C ILE A 119 2.65 -4.06 18.25
N PHE A 120 1.37 -4.33 18.13
CA PHE A 120 0.47 -3.62 17.21
C PHE A 120 -0.16 -2.39 17.88
N THR A 121 -0.08 -1.26 17.19
CA THR A 121 -0.58 0.06 17.59
C THR A 121 -1.45 0.64 16.47
N ASN A 122 -2.28 1.64 16.76
CA ASN A 122 -3.25 2.15 15.79
C ASN A 122 -2.74 3.26 14.85
N THR A 123 -1.63 3.92 15.15
CA THR A 123 -1.08 5.02 14.32
C THR A 123 0.43 4.91 14.18
N ARG A 124 0.96 5.52 13.11
CA ARG A 124 2.41 5.60 12.86
C ARG A 124 3.14 6.25 14.03
N ASN A 125 2.62 7.38 14.51
CA ASN A 125 3.21 8.06 15.67
C ASN A 125 3.16 7.20 16.94
N ASN A 126 2.06 6.47 17.20
CA ASN A 126 2.00 5.57 18.36
C ASN A 126 3.00 4.42 18.26
N SER A 127 3.24 3.88 17.07
CA SER A 127 4.25 2.83 16.86
C SER A 127 5.66 3.34 17.20
N ARG A 128 5.97 4.56 16.74
CA ARG A 128 7.23 5.26 17.00
C ARG A 128 7.41 5.61 18.48
N GLU A 129 6.44 6.26 19.09
CA GLU A 129 6.49 6.63 20.52
C GLU A 129 6.63 5.40 21.41
N THR A 130 5.92 4.32 21.08
CA THR A 130 6.03 3.06 21.82
C THR A 130 7.42 2.45 21.68
N ALA A 131 8.02 2.48 20.49
CA ALA A 131 9.40 2.02 20.27
C ALA A 131 10.41 2.81 21.12
N PHE A 132 10.35 4.14 21.09
CA PHE A 132 11.23 4.99 21.90
C PHE A 132 11.06 4.76 23.40
N LYS A 133 9.81 4.63 23.87
CA LYS A 133 9.51 4.39 25.27
C LYS A 133 10.13 3.10 25.78
N LEU A 134 10.23 2.06 24.94
CA LEU A 134 10.79 0.76 25.32
C LEU A 134 12.33 0.71 25.33
N ILE A 135 13.03 1.72 24.80
CA ILE A 135 14.52 1.73 24.72
C ILE A 135 15.19 1.51 26.10
N PRO A 136 14.81 2.20 27.18
CA PRO A 136 15.45 2.02 28.49
C PRO A 136 15.27 0.61 29.07
N LEU A 137 14.19 -0.08 28.69
CA LEU A 137 13.94 -1.46 29.07
C LEU A 137 14.77 -2.42 28.21
N ILE A 138 14.67 -2.32 26.89
CA ILE A 138 15.22 -3.29 25.94
C ILE A 138 16.75 -3.28 25.93
N SER A 139 17.37 -2.09 26.06
CA SER A 139 18.82 -1.93 26.07
C SER A 139 19.53 -2.75 27.16
N LYS A 140 18.83 -3.11 28.25
CA LYS A 140 19.34 -3.99 29.32
C LYS A 140 19.52 -5.45 28.89
N TYR A 141 18.82 -5.86 27.83
CA TYR A 141 18.81 -7.21 27.28
C TYR A 141 19.67 -7.36 26.01
N ILE A 142 20.41 -6.31 25.62
CA ILE A 142 21.29 -6.33 24.44
C ILE A 142 22.73 -6.57 24.86
N LYS A 143 23.33 -7.64 24.35
CA LYS A 143 24.73 -7.98 24.59
C LYS A 143 25.68 -7.13 23.71
N ALA A 144 26.95 -7.05 24.11
CA ALA A 144 27.94 -6.22 23.41
C ALA A 144 28.19 -6.64 21.95
N ASN A 145 28.11 -7.94 21.64
CA ASN A 145 28.22 -8.46 20.28
C ASN A 145 26.98 -8.11 19.44
N GLU A 146 25.77 -8.28 20.00
CA GLU A 146 24.51 -7.91 19.35
C GLU A 146 24.46 -6.41 19.01
N LYS A 147 25.03 -5.55 19.88
CA LYS A 147 25.11 -4.11 19.64
C LYS A 147 25.86 -3.76 18.35
N ARG A 148 26.89 -4.51 17.96
CA ARG A 148 27.62 -4.27 16.69
C ARG A 148 26.76 -4.62 15.48
N GLU A 149 26.00 -5.72 15.55
CA GLU A 149 25.10 -6.13 14.48
C GLU A 149 23.95 -5.13 14.31
N LEU A 150 23.37 -4.66 15.41
CA LEU A 150 22.35 -3.61 15.40
C LEU A 150 22.88 -2.29 14.83
N MET A 151 24.13 -1.93 15.13
CA MET A 151 24.79 -0.77 14.51
C MET A 151 24.93 -0.94 12.99
N SER A 152 25.25 -2.15 12.52
CA SER A 152 25.32 -2.44 11.09
C SER A 152 23.96 -2.24 10.41
N ILE A 153 22.88 -2.78 11.01
CA ILE A 153 21.52 -2.61 10.49
C ILE A 153 21.13 -1.13 10.47
N ALA A 154 21.41 -0.39 11.54
CA ALA A 154 21.14 1.05 11.60
C ALA A 154 21.91 1.85 10.53
N ASN A 155 23.14 1.46 10.20
CA ASN A 155 23.91 2.11 9.14
C ASN A 155 23.38 1.76 7.74
N GLU A 156 22.88 0.54 7.54
CA GLU A 156 22.20 0.13 6.30
C GLU A 156 20.95 1.00 6.05
N ILE A 157 20.12 1.21 7.08
CA ILE A 157 18.95 2.10 7.04
C ILE A 157 19.31 3.53 6.62
N LEU A 158 20.41 4.06 7.14
CA LEU A 158 20.81 5.46 6.89
C LEU A 158 21.51 5.67 5.53
N SER A 159 22.06 4.61 4.92
CA SER A 159 22.89 4.71 3.71
C SER A 159 22.15 4.32 2.42
N SER A 160 21.00 3.66 2.53
CA SER A 160 20.26 3.15 1.37
C SER A 160 19.61 4.24 0.53
N GLU A 161 19.13 5.30 1.17
CA GLU A 161 18.27 6.35 0.58
C GLU A 161 18.67 7.73 1.13
N GLU A 162 17.92 8.79 0.82
CA GLU A 162 18.10 10.11 1.44
C GLU A 162 17.87 9.99 2.96
N THR A 163 18.84 10.44 3.76
CA THR A 163 18.71 10.41 5.22
C THR A 163 17.65 11.43 5.65
N THR A 164 16.59 10.92 6.28
CA THR A 164 15.48 11.70 6.84
C THR A 164 15.46 11.60 8.36
N ARG A 165 14.81 12.55 9.04
CA ARG A 165 14.57 12.50 10.49
C ARG A 165 13.94 11.18 10.93
N VAL A 166 12.98 10.68 10.16
CA VAL A 166 12.32 9.38 10.41
C VAL A 166 13.33 8.22 10.36
N SER A 167 14.25 8.24 9.39
CA SER A 167 15.30 7.21 9.27
C SER A 167 16.32 7.28 10.42
N GLU A 168 16.64 8.48 10.91
CA GLU A 168 17.52 8.68 12.07
C GLU A 168 16.88 8.20 13.37
N GLU A 169 15.61 8.51 13.56
CA GLU A 169 14.81 8.02 14.69
C GLU A 169 14.70 6.49 14.67
N LEU A 170 14.47 5.90 13.49
CA LEU A 170 14.45 4.45 13.29
C LEU A 170 15.82 3.83 13.61
N ALA A 171 16.90 4.38 13.07
CA ALA A 171 18.26 3.92 13.33
C ALA A 171 18.59 3.99 14.84
N THR A 172 18.15 5.04 15.53
CA THR A 172 18.30 5.18 16.99
C THR A 172 17.57 4.09 17.74
N CYS A 173 16.33 3.76 17.36
CA CYS A 173 15.60 2.63 17.92
C CYS A 173 16.36 1.31 17.69
N ILE A 174 16.77 1.05 16.45
CA ILE A 174 17.41 -0.22 16.05
C ILE A 174 18.70 -0.45 16.83
N ARG A 175 19.53 0.58 17.03
CA ARG A 175 20.76 0.50 17.84
C ARG A 175 20.50 0.01 19.28
N ASN A 176 19.27 0.13 19.76
CA ASN A 176 18.82 -0.29 21.09
C ASN A 176 17.95 -1.56 21.06
N GLY A 177 17.87 -2.26 19.93
CA GLY A 177 17.19 -3.55 19.80
C GLY A 177 15.68 -3.48 19.57
N VAL A 178 15.14 -2.30 19.26
CA VAL A 178 13.72 -2.07 18.97
C VAL A 178 13.56 -1.38 17.62
N ALA A 179 12.47 -1.63 16.90
CA ALA A 179 12.15 -0.90 15.68
C ALA A 179 10.67 -0.50 15.67
N PHE A 180 10.34 0.58 14.97
CA PHE A 180 8.96 0.84 14.56
C PHE A 180 8.77 0.45 13.09
N HIS A 181 7.58 -0.01 12.70
CA HIS A 181 7.27 -0.47 11.34
C HIS A 181 5.88 -0.03 10.88
N HIS A 182 5.81 0.68 9.75
CA HIS A 182 4.55 1.12 9.17
C HIS A 182 4.70 1.46 7.68
N ALA A 183 3.59 1.67 6.97
CA ALA A 183 3.57 2.01 5.54
C ALA A 183 4.34 3.29 5.16
N GLY A 184 4.48 4.24 6.09
CA GLY A 184 5.29 5.46 5.87
C GLY A 184 6.81 5.22 5.81
N LEU A 185 7.31 4.02 6.11
CA LEU A 185 8.72 3.66 5.90
C LEU A 185 8.94 3.18 4.46
N SER A 186 10.13 3.43 3.91
CA SER A 186 10.45 2.93 2.57
C SER A 186 10.46 1.40 2.52
N ALA A 187 10.32 0.84 1.32
CA ALA A 187 10.32 -0.61 1.13
C ALA A 187 11.66 -1.24 1.59
N ASN A 188 12.78 -0.54 1.35
CA ASN A 188 14.08 -1.03 1.78
C ASN A 188 14.22 -1.01 3.31
N GLN A 189 13.75 0.05 3.97
CA GLN A 189 13.74 0.14 5.43
C GLN A 189 12.90 -0.97 6.05
N ARG A 190 11.68 -1.21 5.52
CA ARG A 190 10.80 -2.30 5.96
C ARG A 190 11.49 -3.66 5.82
N SER A 191 12.03 -3.98 4.64
CA SER A 191 12.76 -5.24 4.39
C SER A 191 13.94 -5.45 5.35
N THR A 192 14.71 -4.38 5.62
CA THR A 192 15.86 -4.40 6.55
C THR A 192 15.43 -4.70 7.99
N ILE A 193 14.34 -4.07 8.48
CA ILE A 193 13.78 -4.35 9.81
C ILE A 193 13.29 -5.80 9.88
N GLU A 194 12.54 -6.24 8.88
CA GLU A 194 11.95 -7.58 8.83
C GLU A 194 13.04 -8.67 8.84
N LYS A 195 14.11 -8.47 8.07
CA LYS A 195 15.29 -9.33 8.10
C LYS A 195 15.96 -9.34 9.47
N GLY A 196 16.23 -8.17 10.05
CA GLY A 196 16.86 -8.04 11.37
C GLY A 196 16.07 -8.70 12.49
N PHE A 197 14.74 -8.67 12.42
CA PHE A 197 13.87 -9.35 13.37
C PHE A 197 13.85 -10.87 13.15
N ARG A 198 13.76 -11.33 11.90
CA ARG A 198 13.82 -12.77 11.58
C ARG A 198 15.14 -13.41 12.02
N GLU A 199 16.23 -12.66 11.97
CA GLU A 199 17.57 -13.07 12.42
C GLU A 199 17.78 -12.90 13.94
N PHE A 200 16.73 -12.61 14.72
CA PHE A 200 16.79 -12.42 16.19
C PHE A 200 17.67 -11.27 16.69
N LYS A 201 18.10 -10.37 15.79
CA LYS A 201 18.91 -9.19 16.13
C LYS A 201 18.03 -8.12 16.77
N ILE A 202 16.91 -7.80 16.13
CA ILE A 202 15.89 -6.89 16.67
C ILE A 202 14.98 -7.69 17.61
N LYS A 203 14.84 -7.24 18.87
CA LYS A 203 14.08 -7.96 19.91
C LYS A 203 12.60 -7.60 19.91
N VAL A 204 12.27 -6.35 19.55
CA VAL A 204 10.90 -5.84 19.56
C VAL A 204 10.60 -5.04 18.29
N ILE A 205 9.43 -5.28 17.69
CA ILE A 205 8.87 -4.40 16.66
C ILE A 205 7.57 -3.79 17.19
N CYS A 206 7.44 -2.47 17.07
CA CYS A 206 6.19 -1.73 17.26
C CYS A 206 5.63 -1.37 15.88
N ALA A 207 4.47 -1.89 15.50
CA ALA A 207 3.95 -1.74 14.15
C ALA A 207 2.51 -1.23 14.08
N THR A 208 2.14 -0.68 12.93
CA THR A 208 0.73 -0.56 12.51
C THR A 208 0.22 -1.90 11.98
N PRO A 209 -1.10 -2.14 11.90
CA PRO A 209 -1.66 -3.42 11.47
C PRO A 209 -1.29 -3.84 10.05
N THR A 210 -0.79 -2.91 9.23
CA THR A 210 -0.26 -3.18 7.89
C THR A 210 0.81 -4.29 7.86
N LEU A 211 1.56 -4.50 8.95
CA LEU A 211 2.54 -5.58 9.07
C LEU A 211 1.89 -6.96 9.26
N ALA A 212 0.63 -7.02 9.69
CA ALA A 212 -0.08 -8.28 9.91
C ALA A 212 -0.40 -9.02 8.60
N ALA A 213 -0.43 -8.31 7.46
CA ALA A 213 -0.66 -8.86 6.14
C ALA A 213 0.64 -8.96 5.32
N GLY A 214 0.81 -10.05 4.56
CA GLY A 214 1.84 -10.13 3.52
C GLY A 214 3.29 -10.34 3.96
N VAL A 215 3.59 -10.49 5.26
CA VAL A 215 4.96 -10.76 5.74
C VAL A 215 4.98 -11.89 6.77
N ASN A 216 5.89 -12.86 6.60
CA ASN A 216 6.10 -13.94 7.56
C ASN A 216 7.07 -13.53 8.68
N LEU A 217 6.52 -12.95 9.75
CA LEU A 217 7.26 -12.54 10.96
C LEU A 217 6.55 -13.01 12.24
N PRO A 218 6.82 -14.23 12.70
CA PRO A 218 6.32 -14.70 13.99
C PRO A 218 7.14 -14.13 15.15
N ALA A 219 6.50 -13.94 16.31
CA ALA A 219 7.12 -13.49 17.56
C ALA A 219 6.63 -14.37 18.72
N ARG A 220 7.39 -14.49 19.82
CA ARG A 220 6.95 -15.28 21.00
C ARG A 220 5.65 -14.74 21.58
N ARG A 221 5.52 -13.40 21.63
CA ARG A 221 4.31 -12.70 22.05
C ARG A 221 3.93 -11.61 21.06
N VAL A 222 2.63 -11.52 20.79
CA VAL A 222 1.99 -10.39 20.12
C VAL A 222 1.22 -9.59 21.17
N ILE A 223 1.41 -8.28 21.19
CA ILE A 223 0.66 -7.34 22.04
C ILE A 223 -0.17 -6.45 21.12
N ILE A 224 -1.48 -6.44 21.30
CA ILE A 224 -2.40 -5.58 20.55
C ILE A 224 -2.79 -4.44 21.48
N LYS A 225 -2.01 -3.35 21.40
CA LYS A 225 -2.11 -2.21 22.32
C LYS A 225 -3.39 -1.39 22.11
N ASN A 226 -3.88 -1.34 20.87
CA ASN A 226 -5.06 -0.60 20.49
C ASN A 226 -5.95 -1.47 19.59
N TYR A 227 -7.25 -1.53 19.89
CA TYR A 227 -8.26 -2.21 19.08
C TYR A 227 -9.19 -1.21 18.34
N TYR A 228 -8.83 0.07 18.34
CA TYR A 228 -9.58 1.14 17.70
C TYR A 228 -8.67 2.01 16.83
N ARG A 229 -9.19 2.48 15.70
CA ARG A 229 -8.54 3.43 14.77
C ARG A 229 -9.50 4.57 14.43
N TYR A 230 -8.95 5.73 14.12
CA TYR A 230 -9.74 6.88 13.69
C TYR A 230 -9.85 6.88 12.16
N ASP A 231 -11.06 7.02 11.67
CA ASP A 231 -11.40 7.24 10.27
C ASP A 231 -11.93 8.67 10.12
N SER A 232 -11.51 9.37 9.06
CA SER A 232 -11.84 10.79 8.87
C SER A 232 -13.33 11.03 8.58
N ILE A 233 -14.03 10.02 8.05
CA ILE A 233 -15.44 10.13 7.66
C ILE A 233 -16.35 9.66 8.80
N THR A 234 -15.98 8.55 9.44
CA THR A 234 -16.85 7.81 10.36
C THR A 234 -16.41 7.88 11.82
N GLY A 235 -15.25 8.48 12.10
CA GLY A 235 -14.72 8.65 13.46
C GLY A 235 -13.99 7.42 13.98
N TYR A 236 -13.99 7.24 15.31
CA TYR A 236 -13.32 6.08 15.91
C TYR A 236 -14.09 4.79 15.64
N GLN A 237 -13.43 3.85 14.98
CA GLN A 237 -13.94 2.51 14.71
C GLN A 237 -13.07 1.45 15.38
N THR A 238 -13.68 0.34 15.74
CA THR A 238 -12.99 -0.89 16.15
C THR A 238 -12.30 -1.55 14.95
N ILE A 239 -11.18 -2.23 15.19
CA ILE A 239 -10.55 -3.06 14.15
C ILE A 239 -11.45 -4.26 13.82
N PRO A 240 -11.48 -4.73 12.56
CA PRO A 240 -12.15 -5.99 12.20
C PRO A 240 -11.59 -7.18 12.98
N ILE A 241 -12.45 -8.16 13.27
CA ILE A 241 -12.07 -9.40 13.96
C ILE A 241 -11.07 -10.20 13.10
N LEU A 242 -11.21 -10.15 11.78
CA LEU A 242 -10.26 -10.78 10.86
C LEU A 242 -8.85 -10.17 11.01
N GLU A 243 -8.75 -8.85 11.15
CA GLU A 243 -7.48 -8.15 11.37
C GLU A 243 -6.88 -8.51 12.74
N TYR A 244 -7.69 -8.63 13.78
CA TYR A 244 -7.28 -9.16 15.08
C TYR A 244 -6.69 -10.56 14.98
N HIS A 245 -7.37 -11.49 14.30
CA HIS A 245 -6.89 -12.87 14.14
C HIS A 245 -5.62 -12.95 13.31
N GLN A 246 -5.45 -12.11 12.30
CA GLN A 246 -4.19 -12.00 11.54
C GLN A 246 -3.03 -11.54 12.44
N MET A 247 -3.25 -10.53 13.28
CA MET A 247 -2.25 -10.06 14.25
C MET A 247 -1.92 -11.15 15.28
N ALA A 248 -2.95 -11.73 15.93
CA ALA A 248 -2.79 -12.81 16.91
C ALA A 248 -2.11 -14.05 16.29
N GLY A 249 -2.36 -14.30 15.00
CA GLY A 249 -1.74 -15.34 14.20
C GLY A 249 -0.21 -15.31 14.21
N ARG A 250 0.40 -14.11 14.37
CA ARG A 250 1.86 -13.92 14.41
C ARG A 250 2.50 -14.37 15.73
N ALA A 251 1.72 -14.73 16.75
CA ALA A 251 2.28 -15.25 18.00
C ALA A 251 2.68 -16.73 17.88
N GLY A 252 3.85 -17.06 18.43
CA GLY A 252 4.48 -18.38 18.43
C GLY A 252 5.40 -18.60 17.23
N ARG A 253 6.71 -18.76 17.47
CA ARG A 253 7.71 -19.04 16.44
C ARG A 253 7.93 -20.55 16.31
N PRO A 254 7.65 -21.14 15.14
CA PRO A 254 7.93 -22.55 14.90
C PRO A 254 9.38 -22.90 15.21
N LYS A 255 9.60 -24.03 15.89
CA LYS A 255 10.91 -24.55 16.34
C LYS A 255 11.56 -23.84 17.54
N TYR A 256 11.07 -22.67 17.95
CA TYR A 256 11.68 -21.91 19.05
C TYR A 256 10.79 -21.84 20.29
N ASP A 257 9.48 -21.74 20.10
CA ASP A 257 8.53 -21.52 21.19
C ASP A 257 7.62 -22.74 21.36
N GLU A 258 7.36 -23.11 22.61
CA GLU A 258 6.34 -24.13 22.94
C GLU A 258 4.93 -23.61 22.75
N ASN A 259 4.71 -22.31 22.99
CA ASN A 259 3.43 -21.62 22.86
C ASN A 259 3.64 -20.16 22.43
N GLY A 260 2.67 -19.58 21.73
CA GLY A 260 2.60 -18.16 21.41
C GLY A 260 1.50 -17.46 22.21
N ASP A 261 1.75 -16.23 22.68
CA ASP A 261 0.74 -15.44 23.38
C ASP A 261 0.27 -14.24 22.54
N ALA A 262 -1.03 -14.04 22.38
CA ALA A 262 -1.62 -12.84 21.79
C ALA A 262 -2.46 -12.09 22.83
N ILE A 263 -1.97 -10.91 23.25
CA ILE A 263 -2.49 -10.20 24.42
C ILE A 263 -3.07 -8.84 24.01
N LEU A 264 -4.36 -8.64 24.29
CA LEU A 264 -5.02 -7.34 24.26
C LEU A 264 -4.81 -6.61 25.60
N ILE A 265 -4.86 -5.28 25.61
CA ILE A 265 -4.70 -4.48 26.84
C ILE A 265 -6.01 -3.77 27.18
N ALA A 266 -6.58 -4.08 28.34
CA ALA A 266 -7.74 -3.40 28.91
C ALA A 266 -7.34 -2.46 30.07
N ARG A 267 -8.12 -1.40 30.25
CA ARG A 267 -7.99 -0.41 31.34
C ARG A 267 -9.03 -0.61 32.43
N THR A 268 -10.19 -1.14 32.09
CA THR A 268 -11.29 -1.41 33.02
C THR A 268 -11.80 -2.83 32.85
N ILE A 269 -12.52 -3.34 33.86
CA ILE A 269 -13.12 -4.68 33.82
C ILE A 269 -14.14 -4.77 32.68
N GLN A 270 -14.92 -3.71 32.45
CA GLN A 270 -15.89 -3.67 31.35
C GLN A 270 -15.19 -3.77 29.98
N GLU A 271 -14.06 -3.09 29.82
CA GLU A 271 -13.26 -3.19 28.60
C GLU A 271 -12.65 -4.59 28.45
N GLN A 272 -12.21 -5.21 29.55
CA GLN A 272 -11.71 -6.58 29.52
C GLN A 272 -12.78 -7.58 29.06
N GLU A 273 -13.99 -7.51 29.61
CA GLU A 273 -15.13 -8.33 29.22
C GLU A 273 -15.47 -8.11 27.74
N PHE A 274 -15.55 -6.85 27.31
CA PHE A 274 -15.78 -6.50 25.92
C PHE A 274 -14.73 -7.13 24.98
N LEU A 275 -13.44 -6.99 25.30
CA LEU A 275 -12.35 -7.52 24.49
C LEU A 275 -12.31 -9.05 24.47
N MET A 276 -12.64 -9.68 25.59
CA MET A 276 -12.73 -11.13 25.69
C MET A 276 -13.83 -11.69 24.79
N GLU A 277 -15.03 -11.12 24.84
CA GLU A 277 -16.18 -11.61 24.08
C GLU A 277 -16.12 -11.23 22.59
N ASN A 278 -15.71 -9.99 22.27
CA ASN A 278 -15.79 -9.46 20.89
C ASN A 278 -14.52 -9.66 20.05
N TYR A 279 -13.43 -10.16 20.64
CA TYR A 279 -12.21 -10.48 19.89
C TYR A 279 -11.64 -11.85 20.25
N VAL A 280 -11.32 -12.09 21.52
CA VAL A 280 -10.65 -13.33 21.93
C VAL A 280 -11.50 -14.55 21.60
N LYS A 281 -12.78 -14.53 21.98
CA LYS A 281 -13.75 -15.61 21.73
C LYS A 281 -14.56 -15.43 20.46
N ALA A 282 -14.41 -14.30 19.78
CA ALA A 282 -15.25 -13.98 18.64
C ALA A 282 -14.95 -14.93 17.46
N PRO A 283 -16.00 -15.47 16.82
CA PRO A 283 -15.81 -16.29 15.64
C PRO A 283 -15.20 -15.45 14.50
N PRO A 284 -14.49 -16.07 13.55
CA PRO A 284 -14.01 -15.36 12.37
C PRO A 284 -15.15 -14.72 11.58
N GLU A 285 -14.84 -13.64 10.86
CA GLU A 285 -15.85 -12.89 10.10
C GLU A 285 -16.40 -13.68 8.90
N ARG A 286 -17.63 -13.35 8.51
CA ARG A 286 -18.19 -13.76 7.23
C ARG A 286 -17.62 -12.87 6.13
N ILE A 287 -17.16 -13.49 5.04
CA ILE A 287 -16.65 -12.82 3.84
C ILE A 287 -17.82 -12.44 2.95
N TRP A 288 -17.87 -11.19 2.53
CA TRP A 288 -18.89 -10.65 1.63
C TRP A 288 -18.25 -10.12 0.36
N SER A 289 -18.78 -10.52 -0.80
CA SER A 289 -18.42 -9.92 -2.07
C SER A 289 -18.63 -8.40 -2.03
N LYS A 290 -17.69 -7.68 -2.63
CA LYS A 290 -17.73 -6.22 -2.82
C LYS A 290 -17.98 -5.82 -4.28
N LEU A 291 -18.32 -6.79 -5.14
CA LEU A 291 -18.35 -6.60 -6.59
C LEU A 291 -19.51 -5.72 -7.09
N ALA A 292 -20.65 -5.64 -6.39
CA ALA A 292 -21.84 -4.94 -6.89
C ALA A 292 -21.89 -3.44 -6.63
N SER A 293 -20.77 -2.75 -6.81
CA SER A 293 -20.71 -1.28 -6.89
C SER A 293 -20.35 -0.84 -8.31
N GLU A 294 -20.73 0.37 -8.69
CA GLU A 294 -20.37 0.91 -10.01
C GLU A 294 -18.86 1.08 -10.15
N SER A 295 -18.19 1.58 -9.10
CA SER A 295 -16.73 1.72 -9.10
C SER A 295 -16.02 0.38 -9.31
N ALA A 296 -16.48 -0.68 -8.66
CA ALA A 296 -15.94 -2.03 -8.83
C ALA A 296 -16.17 -2.56 -10.26
N LEU A 297 -17.38 -2.37 -10.81
CA LEU A 297 -17.74 -3.00 -12.09
C LEU A 297 -17.22 -2.27 -13.32
N ARG A 298 -17.08 -0.94 -13.32
CA ARG A 298 -16.68 -0.17 -14.52
C ARG A 298 -15.46 -0.75 -15.22
N SER A 299 -14.36 -0.90 -14.49
CA SER A 299 -13.10 -1.40 -15.03
C SER A 299 -13.21 -2.85 -15.49
N HIS A 300 -13.92 -3.69 -14.72
CA HIS A 300 -14.07 -5.11 -15.03
C HIS A 300 -14.97 -5.36 -16.25
N ILE A 301 -16.10 -4.67 -16.35
CA ILE A 301 -17.02 -4.75 -17.50
C ILE A 301 -16.32 -4.24 -18.77
N LEU A 302 -15.63 -3.10 -18.69
CA LEU A 302 -14.85 -2.62 -19.84
C LEU A 302 -13.78 -3.63 -20.25
N ALA A 303 -13.10 -4.27 -19.29
CA ALA A 303 -12.05 -5.25 -19.57
C ALA A 303 -12.56 -6.54 -20.23
N ILE A 304 -13.74 -7.04 -19.85
CA ILE A 304 -14.31 -8.25 -20.50
C ILE A 304 -14.83 -7.94 -21.91
N ILE A 305 -15.35 -6.72 -22.15
CA ILE A 305 -15.75 -6.27 -23.49
C ILE A 305 -14.51 -6.00 -24.37
N SER A 306 -13.51 -5.28 -23.85
CA SER A 306 -12.29 -4.91 -24.59
C SER A 306 -11.44 -6.10 -25.01
N THR A 307 -11.53 -7.19 -24.26
CA THR A 307 -10.83 -8.43 -24.57
C THR A 307 -11.67 -9.38 -25.41
N ASP A 308 -12.83 -8.97 -25.95
CA ASP A 308 -13.76 -9.86 -26.67
C ASP A 308 -14.06 -11.14 -25.87
N PHE A 309 -14.13 -11.05 -24.55
CA PHE A 309 -14.53 -12.16 -23.69
C PHE A 309 -16.05 -12.27 -23.62
N VAL A 310 -16.73 -11.12 -23.69
CA VAL A 310 -18.17 -11.00 -23.86
C VAL A 310 -18.47 -10.00 -24.97
N LYS A 311 -19.61 -10.16 -25.62
CA LYS A 311 -20.10 -9.32 -26.70
C LYS A 311 -21.56 -8.92 -26.54
N THR A 312 -22.34 -9.58 -25.68
CA THR A 312 -23.77 -9.28 -25.48
C THR A 312 -24.09 -9.06 -24.00
N GLU A 313 -25.23 -8.43 -23.70
CA GLU A 313 -25.70 -8.23 -22.32
C GLU A 313 -25.95 -9.58 -21.62
N GLU A 314 -26.41 -10.59 -22.36
CA GLU A 314 -26.61 -11.94 -21.83
C GLU A 314 -25.28 -12.64 -21.51
N GLU A 315 -24.24 -12.48 -22.34
CA GLU A 315 -22.91 -13.03 -22.04
C GLU A 315 -22.28 -12.37 -20.80
N ILE A 316 -22.49 -11.06 -20.61
CA ILE A 316 -22.10 -10.38 -19.36
C ILE A 316 -22.84 -11.03 -18.19
N MET A 317 -24.14 -11.29 -18.32
CA MET A 317 -24.92 -11.93 -17.26
C MET A 317 -24.49 -13.35 -16.97
N GLU A 318 -24.18 -14.15 -17.99
CA GLU A 318 -23.63 -15.48 -17.81
C GLU A 318 -22.31 -15.44 -17.03
N PHE A 319 -21.41 -14.49 -17.36
CA PHE A 319 -20.20 -14.24 -16.59
C PHE A 319 -20.52 -13.88 -15.14
N MET A 320 -21.44 -12.94 -14.93
CA MET A 320 -21.81 -12.50 -13.58
C MET A 320 -22.45 -13.62 -12.74
N ARG A 321 -23.16 -14.58 -13.35
CA ARG A 321 -23.70 -15.76 -12.65
C ARG A 321 -22.61 -16.68 -12.08
N LYS A 322 -21.36 -16.54 -12.53
CA LYS A 322 -20.20 -17.30 -12.02
C LYS A 322 -19.45 -16.59 -10.89
N THR A 323 -19.82 -15.38 -10.52
CA THR A 323 -19.11 -14.62 -9.48
C THR A 323 -19.53 -15.03 -8.07
N PHE A 324 -18.67 -14.75 -7.10
CA PHE A 324 -19.00 -14.99 -5.69
C PHE A 324 -20.19 -14.14 -5.23
N TYR A 325 -20.31 -12.91 -5.75
CA TYR A 325 -21.48 -12.07 -5.57
C TYR A 325 -22.78 -12.80 -5.91
N TYR A 326 -22.86 -13.39 -7.11
CA TYR A 326 -24.07 -14.09 -7.51
C TYR A 326 -24.32 -15.33 -6.66
N LYS A 327 -23.28 -16.05 -6.24
CA LYS A 327 -23.40 -17.17 -5.29
C LYS A 327 -24.02 -16.74 -3.96
N GLN A 328 -23.67 -15.56 -3.44
CA GLN A 328 -24.14 -15.09 -2.14
C GLN A 328 -25.55 -14.50 -2.17
N TYR A 329 -25.88 -13.75 -3.22
CA TYR A 329 -27.13 -12.99 -3.26
C TYR A 329 -28.18 -13.61 -4.20
N GLY A 330 -27.77 -14.23 -5.31
CA GLY A 330 -28.69 -14.75 -6.34
C GLY A 330 -29.60 -13.71 -7.00
N GLU A 331 -29.40 -12.41 -6.71
CA GLU A 331 -30.30 -11.33 -7.12
C GLU A 331 -29.94 -10.73 -8.48
N GLU A 332 -30.49 -11.34 -9.54
CA GLU A 332 -30.29 -10.88 -10.92
C GLU A 332 -30.79 -9.44 -11.16
N ARG A 333 -31.92 -9.06 -10.55
CA ARG A 333 -32.55 -7.74 -10.79
C ARG A 333 -31.68 -6.59 -10.33
N GLN A 334 -31.07 -6.68 -9.14
CA GLN A 334 -30.21 -5.62 -8.63
C GLN A 334 -28.94 -5.52 -9.47
N LEU A 335 -28.34 -6.66 -9.81
CA LEU A 335 -27.15 -6.72 -10.63
C LEU A 335 -27.36 -6.10 -12.01
N MET A 336 -28.47 -6.43 -12.67
CA MET A 336 -28.86 -5.84 -13.95
C MET A 336 -29.01 -4.33 -13.92
N LYS A 337 -29.54 -3.77 -12.82
CA LYS A 337 -29.63 -2.31 -12.67
C LYS A 337 -28.24 -1.67 -12.64
N VAL A 338 -27.31 -2.23 -11.87
CA VAL A 338 -25.94 -1.70 -11.78
C VAL A 338 -25.22 -1.86 -13.12
N LEU A 339 -25.32 -3.03 -13.77
CA LEU A 339 -24.71 -3.30 -15.07
C LEU A 339 -25.19 -2.31 -16.13
N ARG A 340 -26.49 -2.03 -16.21
CA ARG A 340 -27.03 -1.06 -17.18
C ARG A 340 -26.52 0.36 -16.95
N ARG A 341 -26.36 0.78 -15.69
CA ARG A 341 -25.75 2.09 -15.37
C ARG A 341 -24.28 2.14 -15.80
N VAL A 342 -23.53 1.07 -15.54
CA VAL A 342 -22.13 0.95 -15.97
C VAL A 342 -22.01 0.96 -17.50
N LEU A 343 -22.84 0.18 -18.21
CA LEU A 343 -22.84 0.16 -19.68
C LEU A 343 -23.24 1.52 -20.25
N GLY A 344 -24.29 2.16 -19.70
CA GLY A 344 -24.68 3.52 -20.07
C GLY A 344 -23.52 4.49 -19.94
N PHE A 345 -22.84 4.49 -18.79
CA PHE A 345 -21.65 5.30 -18.56
C PHE A 345 -20.54 5.04 -19.59
N LEU A 346 -20.23 3.79 -19.90
CA LEU A 346 -19.18 3.42 -20.87
C LEU A 346 -19.54 3.84 -22.30
N ILE A 347 -20.83 3.81 -22.67
CA ILE A 347 -21.32 4.22 -23.98
C ILE A 347 -21.32 5.74 -24.10
N GLU A 348 -21.84 6.45 -23.10
CA GLU A 348 -21.89 7.91 -23.04
C GLU A 348 -20.49 8.55 -23.14
N ASN A 349 -19.47 7.87 -22.62
CA ASN A 349 -18.08 8.33 -22.66
C ASN A 349 -17.26 7.67 -23.79
N GLU A 350 -17.93 7.15 -24.83
CA GLU A 350 -17.33 6.60 -26.04
C GLU A 350 -16.29 5.48 -25.82
N MET A 351 -16.38 4.73 -24.73
CA MET A 351 -15.49 3.59 -24.45
C MET A 351 -16.04 2.30 -25.03
N VAL A 352 -17.36 2.18 -25.13
CA VAL A 352 -18.07 1.03 -25.73
C VAL A 352 -19.04 1.54 -26.81
N LYS A 353 -19.19 0.79 -27.89
CA LYS A 353 -20.19 1.01 -28.93
C LYS A 353 -21.08 -0.22 -29.08
N ILE A 354 -22.37 0.02 -29.33
CA ILE A 354 -23.36 -1.02 -29.62
C ILE A 354 -23.62 -1.04 -31.13
N LEU A 355 -23.58 -2.24 -31.73
CA LEU A 355 -23.95 -2.53 -33.11
C LEU A 355 -24.98 -3.67 -33.10
N GLY A 356 -26.25 -3.32 -33.16
CA GLY A 356 -27.34 -4.28 -32.95
C GLY A 356 -27.35 -4.76 -31.50
N GLU A 357 -27.18 -6.06 -31.27
CA GLU A 357 -27.04 -6.68 -29.94
C GLU A 357 -25.59 -6.78 -29.45
N TYR A 358 -24.62 -6.51 -30.33
CA TYR A 358 -23.19 -6.69 -30.04
C TYR A 358 -22.55 -5.41 -29.50
N MET A 359 -21.75 -5.55 -28.46
CA MET A 359 -20.92 -4.52 -27.86
C MET A 359 -19.46 -4.71 -28.25
N ASN A 360 -18.79 -3.62 -28.62
CA ASN A 360 -17.35 -3.61 -28.88
C ASN A 360 -16.72 -2.42 -28.17
N ALA A 361 -15.53 -2.61 -27.62
CA ALA A 361 -14.74 -1.50 -27.10
C ALA A 361 -14.26 -0.61 -28.26
N THR A 362 -14.26 0.70 -28.04
CA THR A 362 -13.64 1.65 -28.98
C THR A 362 -12.12 1.63 -28.83
N LYS A 363 -11.40 2.36 -29.69
CA LYS A 363 -9.95 2.57 -29.51
C LYS A 363 -9.63 3.18 -28.13
N LEU A 364 -10.48 4.10 -27.66
CA LEU A 364 -10.36 4.70 -26.35
C LEU A 364 -10.62 3.66 -25.24
N GLY A 365 -11.77 2.98 -25.28
CA GLY A 365 -12.11 1.99 -24.26
C GLY A 365 -11.10 0.84 -24.17
N PHE A 366 -10.60 0.38 -25.32
CA PHE A 366 -9.52 -0.60 -25.38
C PHE A 366 -8.24 -0.07 -24.71
N ARG A 367 -7.85 1.19 -24.99
CA ARG A 367 -6.66 1.78 -24.37
C ARG A 367 -6.81 1.97 -22.87
N VAL A 368 -7.96 2.50 -22.40
CA VAL A 368 -8.27 2.66 -20.97
C VAL A 368 -8.17 1.33 -20.25
N SER A 369 -8.75 0.27 -20.83
CA SER A 369 -8.64 -1.09 -20.28
C SER A 369 -7.19 -1.61 -20.22
N GLN A 370 -6.36 -1.34 -21.23
CA GLN A 370 -4.94 -1.74 -21.23
C GLN A 370 -4.11 -0.98 -20.20
N LEU A 371 -4.45 0.29 -19.94
CA LEU A 371 -3.80 1.12 -18.94
C LEU A 371 -4.18 0.73 -17.51
N TYR A 372 -5.25 -0.07 -17.35
CA TYR A 372 -5.76 -0.57 -16.07
C TYR A 372 -6.25 0.53 -15.11
N ILE A 373 -6.58 1.70 -15.65
CA ILE A 373 -7.18 2.82 -14.87
C ILE A 373 -8.70 2.67 -14.80
N ASP A 374 -9.32 3.26 -13.78
CA ASP A 374 -10.77 3.38 -13.73
C ASP A 374 -11.27 4.20 -14.94
N PRO A 375 -12.31 3.74 -15.66
CA PRO A 375 -12.98 4.51 -16.70
C PRO A 375 -13.32 5.96 -16.29
N LEU A 376 -13.75 6.21 -15.05
CA LEU A 376 -14.01 7.56 -14.55
C LEU A 376 -12.74 8.41 -14.44
N SER A 377 -11.60 7.82 -14.07
CA SER A 377 -10.31 8.51 -14.12
C SER A 377 -9.98 8.97 -15.53
N ALA A 378 -10.22 8.12 -16.53
CA ALA A 378 -10.05 8.50 -17.93
C ALA A 378 -10.97 9.65 -18.32
N VAL A 379 -12.25 9.63 -17.90
CA VAL A 379 -13.18 10.75 -18.14
C VAL A 379 -12.67 12.06 -17.53
N TYR A 380 -12.22 12.05 -16.28
CA TYR A 380 -11.68 13.23 -15.62
C TYR A 380 -10.47 13.79 -16.36
N ILE A 381 -9.52 12.93 -16.72
CA ILE A 381 -8.32 13.29 -17.48
C ILE A 381 -8.72 13.91 -18.84
N ILE A 382 -9.60 13.26 -19.61
CA ILE A 382 -10.02 13.74 -20.93
C ILE A 382 -10.69 15.11 -20.83
N ARG A 383 -11.68 15.25 -19.94
CA ARG A 383 -12.40 16.52 -19.74
C ARG A 383 -11.46 17.65 -19.32
N GLY A 384 -10.53 17.37 -18.41
CA GLY A 384 -9.53 18.33 -17.97
C GLY A 384 -8.62 18.80 -19.11
N LEU A 385 -8.07 17.85 -19.88
CA LEU A 385 -7.15 18.16 -20.98
C LEU A 385 -7.82 18.85 -22.16
N GLN A 386 -9.09 18.57 -22.45
CA GLN A 386 -9.83 19.22 -23.56
C GLN A 386 -10.09 20.71 -23.32
N LYS A 387 -10.09 21.18 -22.07
CA LYS A 387 -10.38 22.59 -21.74
C LYS A 387 -9.29 23.56 -22.19
N LYS A 388 -8.03 23.11 -22.29
CA LYS A 388 -6.90 23.99 -22.62
C LYS A 388 -5.93 23.27 -23.53
N ARG A 389 -5.33 24.01 -24.47
CA ARG A 389 -4.31 23.47 -25.37
C ARG A 389 -3.01 23.06 -24.68
N LYS A 390 -2.72 23.63 -23.51
CA LYS A 390 -1.52 23.38 -22.71
C LYS A 390 -1.81 23.70 -21.24
N ALA A 391 -1.09 23.05 -20.35
CA ALA A 391 -1.18 23.29 -18.90
C ALA A 391 0.22 23.32 -18.29
N SER A 392 0.32 23.87 -17.08
CA SER A 392 1.54 23.81 -16.28
C SER A 392 1.72 22.45 -15.62
N GLU A 393 2.91 22.23 -15.03
CA GLU A 393 3.22 21.00 -14.28
C GLU A 393 2.22 20.76 -13.16
N ILE A 394 1.99 21.78 -12.32
CA ILE A 394 1.06 21.67 -11.19
C ILE A 394 -0.38 21.41 -11.66
N ALA A 395 -0.80 21.94 -12.81
CA ALA A 395 -2.14 21.69 -13.35
C ALA A 395 -2.32 20.24 -13.83
N TYR A 396 -1.29 19.62 -14.42
CA TYR A 396 -1.33 18.18 -14.75
C TYR A 396 -1.32 17.31 -13.50
N LEU A 397 -0.45 17.62 -12.53
CA LEU A 397 -0.37 16.90 -11.26
C LEU A 397 -1.69 16.98 -10.49
N HIS A 398 -2.32 18.16 -10.47
CA HIS A 398 -3.64 18.36 -9.86
C HIS A 398 -4.71 17.54 -10.58
N LEU A 399 -4.75 17.61 -11.92
CA LEU A 399 -5.71 16.84 -12.72
C LEU A 399 -5.66 15.35 -12.41
N VAL A 400 -4.48 14.72 -12.51
CA VAL A 400 -4.38 13.28 -12.21
C VAL A 400 -4.66 12.98 -10.74
N SER A 401 -4.35 13.92 -9.83
CA SER A 401 -4.62 13.76 -8.40
C SER A 401 -6.10 13.79 -8.03
N THR A 402 -6.96 14.37 -8.87
CA THR A 402 -8.42 14.34 -8.67
C THR A 402 -9.06 13.00 -9.04
N THR A 403 -8.35 12.14 -9.77
CA THR A 403 -8.92 10.88 -10.27
C THR A 403 -9.18 9.85 -9.16
N PRO A 404 -10.19 8.98 -9.29
CA PRO A 404 -10.47 7.90 -8.32
C PRO A 404 -9.28 6.99 -8.02
N ASP A 405 -8.42 6.73 -9.01
CA ASP A 405 -7.24 5.86 -8.85
C ASP A 405 -6.14 6.46 -7.96
N MET A 406 -6.20 7.75 -7.64
CA MET A 406 -5.15 8.43 -6.89
C MET A 406 -5.43 8.44 -5.37
N PRO A 407 -4.53 7.89 -4.53
CA PRO A 407 -4.51 8.15 -3.09
C PRO A 407 -4.28 9.64 -2.82
N LYS A 408 -5.12 10.26 -1.98
CA LYS A 408 -5.06 11.71 -1.72
C LYS A 408 -4.62 11.98 -0.30
N LEU A 409 -3.85 13.05 -0.12
CA LEU A 409 -3.44 13.51 1.20
C LEU A 409 -4.62 14.06 1.97
N HIS A 410 -4.73 13.68 3.24
CA HIS A 410 -5.72 14.24 4.15
C HIS A 410 -5.46 15.73 4.40
N ILE A 411 -6.54 16.50 4.55
CA ILE A 411 -6.50 17.93 4.86
C ILE A 411 -7.09 18.19 6.25
N THR A 412 -6.40 18.99 7.04
CA THR A 412 -6.89 19.50 8.31
C THR A 412 -7.82 20.69 8.09
N ARG A 413 -8.64 21.02 9.10
CA ARG A 413 -9.50 22.21 9.07
C ARG A 413 -8.73 23.51 8.83
N ARG A 414 -7.49 23.61 9.34
CA ARG A 414 -6.63 24.79 9.16
C ARG A 414 -6.10 24.90 7.73
N GLU A 415 -5.71 23.78 7.13
CA GLU A 415 -5.22 23.74 5.75
C GLU A 415 -6.32 24.07 4.73
N ARG A 416 -7.59 23.75 5.03
CA ARG A 416 -8.71 24.01 4.12
C ARG A 416 -8.76 25.46 3.63
N SER A 417 -8.71 26.43 4.53
CA SER A 417 -8.75 27.87 4.17
C SER A 417 -7.54 28.29 3.34
N LEU A 418 -6.35 27.77 3.65
CA LEU A 418 -5.13 28.06 2.90
C LEU A 418 -5.19 27.50 1.47
N LEU A 419 -5.65 26.24 1.32
CA LEU A 419 -5.78 25.59 0.02
C LEU A 419 -6.83 26.26 -0.86
N ILE A 420 -7.93 26.75 -0.28
CA ILE A 420 -8.93 27.55 -1.02
C ILE A 420 -8.29 28.84 -1.55
N SER A 421 -7.56 29.57 -0.71
CA SER A 421 -6.81 30.75 -1.15
C SER A 421 -5.84 30.41 -2.28
N LYS A 422 -5.15 29.27 -2.18
CA LYS A 422 -4.21 28.82 -3.20
C LYS A 422 -4.90 28.53 -4.54
N ILE A 423 -6.06 27.87 -4.55
CA ILE A 423 -6.83 27.66 -5.78
C ILE A 423 -7.22 28.99 -6.41
N MET A 424 -7.69 29.95 -5.60
CA MET A 424 -8.06 31.28 -6.09
C MET A 424 -6.86 32.03 -6.67
N GLU A 425 -5.69 31.98 -6.01
CA GLU A 425 -4.43 32.58 -6.49
C GLU A 425 -3.95 31.95 -7.80
N MET A 426 -4.13 30.64 -7.97
CA MET A 426 -3.78 29.92 -9.20
C MET A 426 -4.70 30.30 -10.38
N GLY A 427 -5.69 31.17 -10.17
CA GLY A 427 -6.24 32.04 -11.23
C GLY A 427 -6.61 31.34 -12.53
N GLY A 428 -7.40 30.27 -12.45
CA GLY A 428 -7.84 29.50 -13.61
C GLY A 428 -6.69 28.83 -14.37
N GLU A 429 -5.51 28.61 -13.78
CA GLU A 429 -4.39 27.82 -14.33
C GLU A 429 -4.69 26.32 -14.32
N LEU A 430 -5.41 25.85 -13.31
CA LEU A 430 -5.83 24.46 -13.14
C LEU A 430 -6.75 24.00 -14.29
N LEU A 431 -6.81 22.68 -14.49
CA LEU A 431 -7.66 22.05 -15.50
C LEU A 431 -9.06 21.67 -14.96
N ILE A 432 -9.22 21.76 -13.64
CA ILE A 432 -10.49 21.57 -12.93
C ILE A 432 -10.67 22.80 -12.05
N ASN A 433 -11.86 23.41 -12.14
CA ASN A 433 -12.19 24.60 -11.37
C ASN A 433 -13.14 24.28 -10.22
N MET A 434 -13.16 25.13 -9.19
CA MET A 434 -13.95 24.90 -7.99
C MET A 434 -15.46 25.06 -8.27
N GLU A 435 -15.84 25.85 -9.27
CA GLU A 435 -17.21 26.04 -9.72
C GLU A 435 -17.84 24.76 -10.33
N GLU A 436 -17.01 23.76 -10.64
CA GLU A 436 -17.46 22.46 -11.18
C GLU A 436 -17.80 21.43 -10.10
N CYS A 437 -17.53 21.75 -8.82
CA CYS A 437 -17.85 20.86 -7.70
C CYS A 437 -19.36 20.90 -7.41
N GLU A 438 -20.01 19.74 -7.35
CA GLU A 438 -21.46 19.65 -7.11
C GLU A 438 -21.79 19.83 -5.63
N ASP A 439 -20.90 19.37 -4.74
CA ASP A 439 -21.11 19.39 -3.29
C ASP A 439 -19.82 19.63 -2.47
N GLU A 440 -19.94 19.59 -1.14
CA GLU A 440 -18.82 19.78 -0.22
C GLU A 440 -17.79 18.62 -0.25
N ILE A 441 -18.22 17.42 -0.65
CA ILE A 441 -17.37 16.24 -0.79
C ILE A 441 -16.44 16.45 -1.98
N ASP A 442 -16.98 16.85 -3.13
CA ASP A 442 -16.21 17.19 -4.33
C ASP A 442 -15.18 18.28 -4.05
N GLN A 443 -15.59 19.35 -3.35
CA GLN A 443 -14.67 20.41 -2.94
C GLN A 443 -13.54 19.88 -2.07
N THR A 444 -13.85 18.96 -1.15
CA THR A 444 -12.86 18.35 -0.27
C THR A 444 -11.88 17.50 -1.05
N ILE A 445 -12.36 16.68 -1.99
CA ILE A 445 -11.53 15.87 -2.89
C ILE A 445 -10.61 16.76 -3.73
N MET A 446 -11.12 17.88 -4.26
CA MET A 446 -10.33 18.83 -5.05
C MET A 446 -9.20 19.46 -4.23
N LEU A 447 -9.45 19.81 -2.97
CA LEU A 447 -8.46 20.39 -2.07
C LEU A 447 -7.40 19.36 -1.65
N GLN A 448 -7.81 18.11 -1.37
CA GLN A 448 -6.88 17.00 -1.11
C GLN A 448 -5.99 16.73 -2.33
N ALA A 449 -6.58 16.76 -3.53
CA ALA A 449 -5.84 16.64 -4.79
C ALA A 449 -4.84 17.79 -4.98
N LEU A 450 -5.18 19.02 -4.60
CA LEU A 450 -4.23 20.14 -4.66
C LEU A 450 -3.07 19.95 -3.68
N LYS A 451 -3.34 19.59 -2.42
CA LYS A 451 -2.29 19.28 -1.44
C LYS A 451 -1.35 18.19 -1.97
N THR A 452 -1.91 17.15 -2.57
CA THR A 452 -1.17 16.05 -3.19
C THR A 452 -0.31 16.54 -4.37
N ALA A 453 -0.87 17.35 -5.26
CA ALA A 453 -0.16 17.93 -6.40
C ALA A 453 0.97 18.87 -5.98
N MET A 454 0.79 19.66 -4.92
CA MET A 454 1.84 20.52 -4.37
C MET A 454 3.00 19.69 -3.79
N MET A 455 2.70 18.60 -3.06
CA MET A 455 3.73 17.67 -2.59
C MET A 455 4.53 17.05 -3.74
N LEU A 456 3.82 16.60 -4.79
CA LEU A 456 4.45 16.04 -5.99
C LEU A 456 5.27 17.08 -6.75
N ASN A 457 4.82 18.34 -6.78
CA ASN A 457 5.55 19.43 -7.39
C ASN A 457 6.86 19.72 -6.65
N ASP A 458 6.84 19.70 -5.32
CA ASP A 458 8.05 19.84 -4.50
C ASP A 458 9.00 18.63 -4.72
N TRP A 459 8.44 17.42 -4.81
CA TRP A 459 9.19 16.19 -5.13
C TRP A 459 9.95 16.30 -6.45
N ILE A 460 9.28 16.64 -7.56
CA ILE A 460 9.93 16.76 -8.89
C ILE A 460 10.83 18.00 -9.02
N ASN A 461 10.80 18.91 -8.05
CA ASN A 461 11.67 20.09 -8.00
C ASN A 461 12.85 19.93 -7.03
N GLU A 462 13.05 18.71 -6.50
CA GLU A 462 14.18 18.34 -5.65
C GLU A 462 14.20 19.07 -4.30
N GLU A 463 13.03 19.44 -3.77
CA GLU A 463 12.91 19.82 -2.37
C GLU A 463 13.32 18.64 -1.49
N LYS A 464 14.01 18.90 -0.37
CA LYS A 464 14.51 17.82 0.50
C LYS A 464 13.37 16.98 1.05
N GLU A 465 13.61 15.68 1.24
CA GLU A 465 12.54 14.77 1.69
C GLU A 465 11.99 15.20 3.05
N ASP A 466 12.85 15.59 4.00
CA ASP A 466 12.42 16.10 5.31
C ASP A 466 11.55 17.35 5.21
N ASP A 467 11.86 18.27 4.28
CA ASP A 467 11.05 19.48 4.08
C ASP A 467 9.65 19.11 3.53
N ILE A 468 9.56 18.11 2.64
CA ILE A 468 8.30 17.59 2.13
C ILE A 468 7.52 16.86 3.23
N ILE A 469 8.19 16.00 4.00
CA ILE A 469 7.62 15.24 5.13
C ILE A 469 6.96 16.18 6.12
N ASP A 470 7.69 17.22 6.56
CA ASP A 470 7.19 18.18 7.55
C ASP A 470 6.11 19.09 6.97
N LYS A 471 6.24 19.53 5.71
CA LYS A 471 5.28 20.44 5.06
C LYS A 471 3.93 19.78 4.78
N TYR A 472 3.91 18.49 4.42
CA TYR A 472 2.69 17.81 3.99
C TYR A 472 2.14 16.78 4.97
N ASP A 473 2.84 16.54 6.09
CA ASP A 473 2.50 15.54 7.11
C ASP A 473 2.43 14.12 6.52
N VAL A 474 3.52 13.72 5.85
CA VAL A 474 3.65 12.43 5.14
C VAL A 474 4.90 11.67 5.61
N GLY A 475 4.93 10.36 5.43
CA GLY A 475 6.16 9.57 5.60
C GLY A 475 6.94 9.43 4.29
N PRO A 476 8.26 9.10 4.34
CA PRO A 476 9.06 8.83 3.14
C PRO A 476 8.37 7.84 2.19
N GLY A 477 7.88 6.71 2.70
CA GLY A 477 7.18 5.69 1.90
C GLY A 477 5.90 6.18 1.22
N ASP A 478 5.23 7.19 1.78
CA ASP A 478 4.03 7.77 1.15
C ASP A 478 4.42 8.59 -0.07
N ILE A 479 5.48 9.40 0.02
CA ILE A 479 5.98 10.21 -1.11
C ILE A 479 6.24 9.30 -2.31
N TYR A 480 6.98 8.21 -2.12
CA TYR A 480 7.27 7.24 -3.17
C TYR A 480 6.01 6.56 -3.73
N THR A 481 5.09 6.14 -2.87
CA THR A 481 3.84 5.46 -3.30
C THR A 481 2.95 6.39 -4.12
N ILE A 482 2.79 7.63 -3.66
CA ILE A 482 2.00 8.67 -4.34
C ILE A 482 2.68 9.06 -5.65
N ALA A 483 4.01 9.23 -5.67
CA ALA A 483 4.77 9.53 -6.88
C ALA A 483 4.66 8.42 -7.94
N LEU A 484 4.78 7.14 -7.54
CA LEU A 484 4.64 5.99 -8.43
C LEU A 484 3.21 5.89 -9.02
N THR A 485 2.19 6.12 -8.19
CA THR A 485 0.79 6.13 -8.68
C THR A 485 0.58 7.29 -9.66
N THR A 486 1.12 8.46 -9.35
CA THR A 486 1.05 9.64 -10.22
C THR A 486 1.80 9.40 -11.54
N GLN A 487 2.96 8.73 -11.50
CA GLN A 487 3.72 8.35 -12.69
C GLN A 487 2.84 7.50 -13.62
N TRP A 488 2.19 6.47 -13.09
CA TRP A 488 1.29 5.60 -13.86
C TRP A 488 0.10 6.39 -14.45
N LEU A 489 -0.53 7.28 -13.68
CA LEU A 489 -1.64 8.11 -14.16
C LEU A 489 -1.21 9.16 -15.19
N THR A 490 -0.02 9.73 -15.03
CA THR A 490 0.55 10.70 -15.98
C THR A 490 0.93 10.01 -17.29
N TYR A 491 1.51 8.82 -17.22
CA TYR A 491 1.73 7.94 -18.38
C TYR A 491 0.39 7.64 -19.07
N SER A 492 -0.62 7.24 -18.30
CA SER A 492 -1.95 6.93 -18.81
C SER A 492 -2.60 8.14 -19.51
N ALA A 493 -2.44 9.34 -18.95
CA ALA A 493 -2.88 10.57 -19.59
C ALA A 493 -2.19 10.83 -20.93
N ALA A 494 -0.86 10.63 -21.01
CA ALA A 494 -0.11 10.78 -22.26
C ALA A 494 -0.61 9.79 -23.33
N GLU A 495 -0.89 8.55 -22.94
CA GLU A 495 -1.41 7.51 -23.82
C GLU A 495 -2.83 7.78 -24.31
N ILE A 496 -3.70 8.33 -23.46
CA ILE A 496 -5.03 8.80 -23.86
C ILE A 496 -4.90 9.96 -24.86
N CYS A 497 -3.98 10.90 -24.65
CA CYS A 497 -3.72 11.99 -25.59
C CYS A 497 -3.33 11.47 -26.98
N LYS A 498 -2.52 10.41 -27.06
CA LYS A 498 -2.13 9.76 -28.33
C LYS A 498 -3.35 9.21 -29.07
N VAL A 499 -4.29 8.59 -28.35
CA VAL A 499 -5.52 8.03 -28.94
C VAL A 499 -6.48 9.12 -29.44
N LEU A 500 -6.59 10.22 -28.68
CA LEU A 500 -7.54 11.31 -28.98
C LEU A 500 -6.95 12.42 -29.87
N GLY A 501 -5.65 12.36 -30.19
CA GLY A 501 -4.97 13.40 -30.98
C GLY A 501 -4.70 14.71 -30.21
N LEU A 502 -4.68 14.67 -28.87
CA LEU A 502 -4.37 15.82 -28.01
C LEU A 502 -2.85 16.05 -27.91
N THR A 503 -2.20 16.27 -29.04
CA THR A 503 -0.72 16.21 -29.18
C THR A 503 0.05 17.20 -28.32
N ASN A 504 -0.54 18.37 -28.03
CA ASN A 504 0.11 19.44 -27.26
C ASN A 504 0.44 19.08 -25.80
N HIS A 505 -0.18 18.03 -25.25
CA HIS A 505 0.04 17.61 -23.86
C HIS A 505 1.09 16.49 -23.73
N ILE A 506 1.32 15.71 -24.80
CA ILE A 506 2.05 14.43 -24.75
C ILE A 506 3.48 14.62 -24.20
N GLN A 507 4.27 15.51 -24.81
CA GLN A 507 5.67 15.70 -24.43
C GLN A 507 5.82 16.07 -22.94
N LYS A 508 4.93 16.93 -22.43
CA LYS A 508 5.03 17.38 -21.04
C LYS A 508 4.61 16.28 -20.05
N LEU A 509 3.61 15.48 -20.40
CA LEU A 509 3.18 14.33 -19.59
C LEU A 509 4.25 13.22 -19.58
N GLU A 510 4.91 12.94 -20.71
CA GLU A 510 6.02 11.97 -20.77
C GLU A 510 7.24 12.43 -19.96
N GLU A 511 7.58 13.72 -20.01
CA GLU A 511 8.63 14.31 -19.17
C GLU A 511 8.25 14.19 -17.68
N LEU A 512 7.03 14.56 -17.29
CA LEU A 512 6.55 14.45 -15.91
C LEU A 512 6.56 13.00 -15.42
N THR A 513 6.17 12.04 -16.25
CA THR A 513 6.24 10.60 -15.94
C THR A 513 7.65 10.22 -15.51
N SER A 514 8.66 10.61 -16.28
CA SER A 514 10.06 10.31 -15.97
C SER A 514 10.54 11.02 -14.70
N ARG A 515 10.13 12.28 -14.49
CA ARG A 515 10.53 13.06 -13.31
C ARG A 515 9.88 12.59 -12.01
N LEU A 516 8.65 12.09 -12.09
CA LEU A 516 7.92 11.55 -10.93
C LEU A 516 8.59 10.30 -10.38
N GLU A 517 9.12 9.43 -11.26
CA GLU A 517 9.84 8.22 -10.87
C GLU A 517 11.05 8.53 -9.97
N TYR A 518 11.84 9.56 -10.35
CA TYR A 518 13.12 9.85 -9.70
C TYR A 518 13.08 11.05 -8.74
N GLY A 519 12.01 11.84 -8.74
CA GLY A 519 11.90 13.05 -7.92
C GLY A 519 12.93 14.11 -8.29
N CYS A 520 13.09 14.36 -9.59
CA CYS A 520 14.14 15.26 -10.06
C CYS A 520 13.69 16.20 -11.18
N LYS A 521 14.48 17.27 -11.37
CA LYS A 521 14.35 18.17 -12.52
C LYS A 521 14.82 17.47 -13.80
N PRO A 522 14.41 17.96 -14.98
CA PRO A 522 14.69 17.30 -16.26
C PRO A 522 16.18 17.04 -16.51
N GLU A 523 17.06 17.95 -16.08
CA GLU A 523 18.50 17.84 -16.34
C GLU A 523 19.21 16.70 -15.60
N LEU A 524 18.55 16.06 -14.62
CA LEU A 524 19.11 14.94 -13.88
C LEU A 524 18.69 13.57 -14.42
N LEU A 525 17.72 13.52 -15.35
CA LEU A 525 17.10 12.28 -15.83
C LEU A 525 18.11 11.29 -16.41
N GLU A 526 19.20 11.78 -17.01
CA GLU A 526 20.25 10.91 -17.54
C GLU A 526 21.10 10.25 -16.44
N LEU A 527 21.34 10.96 -15.34
CA LEU A 527 22.21 10.51 -14.25
C LEU A 527 21.51 9.54 -13.31
N VAL A 528 20.22 9.78 -13.01
CA VAL A 528 19.42 8.98 -12.07
C VAL A 528 19.10 7.56 -12.59
N GLN A 529 19.27 7.31 -13.88
CA GLN A 529 19.14 5.97 -14.48
C GLN A 529 20.24 5.01 -14.02
N LEU A 530 21.37 5.53 -13.51
CA LEU A 530 22.46 4.70 -13.00
C LEU A 530 22.08 4.14 -11.63
N ARG A 531 22.18 2.81 -11.46
CA ARG A 531 21.89 2.13 -10.19
C ARG A 531 22.79 2.70 -9.09
N GLY A 532 22.18 3.05 -7.97
CA GLY A 532 22.85 3.67 -6.83
C GLY A 532 22.96 5.20 -6.91
N ILE A 533 22.50 5.84 -7.99
CA ILE A 533 22.41 7.29 -8.10
C ILE A 533 20.95 7.75 -7.92
N GLY A 534 20.58 8.11 -6.70
CA GLY A 534 19.32 8.82 -6.43
C GLY A 534 19.43 10.33 -6.71
N ARG A 535 18.31 11.06 -6.59
CA ARG A 535 18.21 12.51 -6.88
C ARG A 535 19.28 13.37 -6.22
N VAL A 536 19.63 13.10 -4.96
CA VAL A 536 20.66 13.85 -4.21
C VAL A 536 22.04 13.65 -4.81
N ARG A 537 22.43 12.39 -5.08
CA ARG A 537 23.73 12.07 -5.70
C ARG A 537 23.81 12.62 -7.12
N ALA A 538 22.74 12.50 -7.90
CA ALA A 538 22.65 13.07 -9.24
C ALA A 538 22.85 14.60 -9.21
N ARG A 539 22.22 15.31 -8.27
CA ARG A 539 22.40 16.76 -8.16
C ARG A 539 23.81 17.14 -7.76
N LEU A 540 24.46 16.39 -6.87
CA LEU A 540 25.86 16.62 -6.48
C LEU A 540 26.81 16.40 -7.66
N LEU A 541 26.63 15.33 -8.44
CA LEU A 541 27.36 15.06 -9.67
C LEU A 541 27.20 16.20 -10.69
N TYR A 542 25.95 16.63 -10.92
CA TYR A 542 25.63 17.70 -11.85
C TYR A 542 26.30 19.03 -11.46
N ARG A 543 26.28 19.38 -10.15
CA ARG A 543 26.98 20.56 -9.62
C ARG A 543 28.50 20.45 -9.70
N ALA A 544 29.05 19.25 -9.61
CA ALA A 544 30.47 18.97 -9.79
C ALA A 544 30.90 18.97 -11.28
N GLY A 545 29.97 19.21 -12.20
CA GLY A 545 30.24 19.31 -13.64
C GLY A 545 29.99 18.02 -14.44
N TYR A 546 29.62 16.92 -13.78
CA TYR A 546 29.25 15.67 -14.44
C TYR A 546 27.76 15.69 -14.79
N LYS A 547 27.43 16.18 -15.98
CA LYS A 547 26.04 16.43 -16.39
C LYS A 547 25.44 15.31 -17.23
N SER A 548 26.27 14.42 -17.75
CA SER A 548 25.89 13.30 -18.60
C SER A 548 26.61 12.01 -18.20
N ILE A 549 26.12 10.88 -18.70
CA ILE A 549 26.78 9.57 -18.61
C ILE A 549 28.19 9.63 -19.23
N GLU A 550 28.35 10.42 -20.28
CA GLU A 550 29.63 10.60 -20.97
C GLU A 550 30.67 11.34 -20.10
N ASP A 551 30.24 12.33 -19.32
CA ASP A 551 31.11 13.01 -18.36
C ASP A 551 31.58 12.03 -17.27
N LEU A 552 30.68 11.17 -16.78
CA LEU A 552 31.00 10.16 -15.77
C LEU A 552 31.95 9.07 -16.29
N LYS A 553 31.87 8.71 -17.58
CA LYS A 553 32.83 7.79 -18.21
C LYS A 553 34.25 8.36 -18.14
N LYS A 554 34.41 9.64 -18.47
CA LYS A 554 35.68 10.36 -18.48
C LYS A 554 36.21 10.72 -17.08
N ALA A 555 35.34 10.74 -16.08
CA ALA A 555 35.69 11.08 -14.70
C ALA A 555 36.75 10.14 -14.11
N LYS A 556 37.76 10.68 -13.42
CA LYS A 556 38.69 9.87 -12.61
C LYS A 556 38.03 9.47 -11.30
N ILE A 557 38.33 8.25 -10.81
CA ILE A 557 37.80 7.73 -9.53
C ILE A 557 38.14 8.68 -8.36
N GLU A 558 39.35 9.24 -8.36
CA GLU A 558 39.80 10.19 -7.33
C GLU A 558 38.99 11.48 -7.29
N ASP A 559 38.50 11.96 -8.44
CA ASP A 559 37.69 13.17 -8.50
C ASP A 559 36.25 12.89 -8.06
N LEU A 560 35.70 11.72 -8.38
CA LEU A 560 34.40 11.29 -7.89
C LEU A 560 34.39 11.11 -6.37
N ARG A 561 35.50 10.64 -5.76
CA ARG A 561 35.64 10.49 -4.30
C ARG A 561 35.58 11.82 -3.54
N LYS A 562 35.87 12.95 -4.18
CA LYS A 562 35.79 14.28 -3.55
C LYS A 562 34.35 14.76 -3.39
N ILE A 563 33.40 14.14 -4.11
CA ILE A 563 32.00 14.53 -4.08
C ILE A 563 31.34 13.92 -2.84
N PRO A 564 30.57 14.70 -2.05
CA PRO A 564 29.85 14.17 -0.89
C PRO A 564 28.94 12.99 -1.28
N LEU A 565 28.77 12.02 -0.37
CA LEU A 565 27.91 10.84 -0.55
C LEU A 565 28.32 9.89 -1.70
N MET A 566 29.50 10.09 -2.29
CA MET A 566 30.10 9.21 -3.31
C MET A 566 31.14 8.30 -2.67
N GLY A 567 30.66 7.30 -1.91
CA GLY A 567 31.51 6.28 -1.31
C GLY A 567 32.13 5.33 -2.34
N GLU A 568 33.14 4.56 -1.92
CA GLU A 568 33.86 3.63 -2.81
C GLU A 568 32.94 2.63 -3.50
N GLU A 569 31.98 2.06 -2.77
CA GLU A 569 31.03 1.09 -3.31
C GLU A 569 30.13 1.73 -4.38
N THR A 570 29.65 2.95 -4.13
CA THR A 570 28.84 3.71 -5.10
C THR A 570 29.64 4.00 -6.36
N ILE A 571 30.87 4.49 -6.24
CA ILE A 571 31.73 4.79 -7.39
C ILE A 571 32.03 3.52 -8.19
N LYS A 572 32.32 2.41 -7.50
CA LYS A 572 32.53 1.10 -8.12
C LYS A 572 31.31 0.68 -8.94
N LYS A 573 30.11 0.70 -8.33
CA LYS A 573 28.85 0.38 -9.03
C LYS A 573 28.62 1.26 -10.25
N ILE A 574 28.94 2.55 -10.16
CA ILE A 574 28.81 3.48 -11.30
C ILE A 574 29.77 3.07 -12.42
N LYS A 575 31.06 2.86 -12.14
CA LYS A 575 32.04 2.49 -13.16
C LYS A 575 31.73 1.14 -13.82
N GLU A 576 31.33 0.14 -13.04
CA GLU A 576 30.91 -1.17 -13.56
C GLU A 576 29.73 -1.06 -14.56
N GLN A 577 28.77 -0.17 -14.29
CA GLN A 577 27.64 0.07 -15.19
C GLN A 577 28.08 0.79 -16.48
N LEU A 578 29.03 1.71 -16.38
CA LEU A 578 29.51 2.53 -17.51
C LEU A 578 30.45 1.76 -18.45
N GLU A 579 31.14 0.73 -17.96
CA GLU A 579 32.06 -0.13 -18.72
C GLU A 579 31.36 -1.24 -19.53
N GLY A 580 30.04 -1.38 -19.41
CA GLY A 580 29.24 -2.22 -20.31
C GLY A 580 29.08 -3.68 -19.89
N ALA A 581 28.83 -3.96 -18.61
CA ALA A 581 28.11 -5.17 -18.27
C ALA A 581 26.66 -5.04 -18.79
N LYS A 582 26.35 -5.72 -19.91
CA LYS A 582 24.99 -5.88 -20.43
C LYS A 582 24.07 -6.38 -19.31
N PHE A 583 23.28 -5.49 -18.71
CA PHE A 583 22.13 -5.90 -17.92
C PHE A 583 20.95 -6.03 -18.87
N THR A 584 20.61 -7.28 -19.20
CA THR A 584 19.30 -7.64 -19.75
C THR A 584 18.23 -7.14 -18.77
N ILE A 585 17.22 -6.46 -19.32
CA ILE A 585 16.02 -5.97 -18.62
C ILE A 585 15.32 -7.12 -17.90
#